data_AF-A0A1I2WK12-F1
#
_entry.id   AF-A0A1I2WK12-F1
#
_cell.length_a   1.000
_cell.length_b   1.000
_cell.length_c   1.000
_cell.angle_alpha   90.00
_cell.angle_beta   90.00
_cell.angle_gamma   90.00
#
_symmetry.space_group_name_H-M   'P 1'
#
loop_
_entity.id
_entity.type
_entity.pdbx_description
1 polymer ?
#
loop_
_entity_poly.entity_id
_entity_poly.type
_entity_poly.pdbx_seq_one_letter_code
_entity_poly.pdbx_strand_id
1 'polypeptide(L)'
;MTAFWQTSLSDTLKNSQQLVSEKARESNFSSWLSSYQDAAPTSSNQGTAGLAFQRWFHFKEAFSPKFVADTLGSLPYKVRHCLDPFSGSGTTAITARMLGLSSSVVEVNPFLADLVEAKLTPLNHNQFLSSYRSLIKNLRISGADRVAIAGMPPTLSEPGVNDRYVFSEDVYSTIRALVRHSQKLDISAARLIKVLLGSVLVECSNVTINGKGRRYRKNWQERQCSKQDLLENLEKVVLVAAADLERFSDLPKGHHSVLRGDARSALSAVNSADVAIFSPPYPNSFDYTDVYNLELWMLGYLQSAPENRVLRTNTLRSHVQTKWNSTPRKAISKELTNVLEALQNKRDELWNANIPEMVGFYFDDLVTIFEQLGRILPMGHHAVVAIGDSQYANVHIDVSEILRETVSAAGFRLTQSDAIRSMRSSSQHGGNLDLSEHCLVFERC
;
A
#
# COMPACT_ATOMS: atom_id res chain seq x y z
N MET A 1 -1.61 -10.64 -29.43
CA MET A 1 -0.39 -10.25 -28.69
C MET A 1 -0.58 -10.75 -27.27
N THR A 2 0.40 -11.43 -26.68
CA THR A 2 0.36 -11.76 -25.25
C THR A 2 0.32 -10.47 -24.43
N ALA A 3 -0.50 -10.40 -23.40
CA ALA A 3 -0.59 -9.22 -22.55
C ALA A 3 0.77 -8.95 -21.89
N PHE A 4 1.17 -7.68 -21.75
CA PHE A 4 2.54 -7.33 -21.34
C PHE A 4 2.92 -7.90 -19.96
N TRP A 5 1.96 -8.07 -19.05
CA TRP A 5 2.16 -8.62 -17.70
C TRP A 5 2.28 -10.15 -17.65
N GLN A 6 2.06 -10.86 -18.77
CA GLN A 6 2.25 -12.30 -18.90
C GLN A 6 3.65 -12.69 -19.40
N THR A 7 4.51 -11.70 -19.64
CA THR A 7 5.92 -11.88 -20.01
C THR A 7 6.64 -12.76 -18.98
N SER A 8 7.54 -13.66 -19.39
CA SER A 8 8.33 -14.45 -18.43
C SER A 8 9.29 -13.56 -17.63
N LEU A 9 9.70 -13.95 -16.42
CA LEU A 9 10.71 -13.18 -15.67
C LEU A 9 12.00 -12.96 -16.49
N SER A 10 12.45 -13.97 -17.25
CA SER A 10 13.61 -13.84 -18.14
C SER A 10 13.43 -12.77 -19.21
N ASP A 11 12.25 -12.69 -19.82
CA ASP A 11 11.94 -11.69 -20.83
C ASP A 11 11.75 -10.31 -20.20
N THR A 12 11.14 -10.21 -19.01
CA THR A 12 11.05 -8.96 -18.24
C THR A 12 12.45 -8.41 -17.98
N LEU A 13 13.38 -9.24 -17.52
CA LEU A 13 14.77 -8.86 -17.25
C LEU A 13 15.46 -8.36 -18.52
N LYS A 14 15.29 -9.07 -19.63
CA LYS A 14 15.85 -8.68 -20.93
C LYS A 14 15.27 -7.37 -21.45
N ASN A 15 13.96 -7.19 -21.38
CA ASN A 15 13.29 -5.98 -21.87
C ASN A 15 13.64 -4.76 -20.99
N SER A 16 13.83 -4.98 -19.69
CA SER A 16 14.24 -3.92 -18.75
C SER A 16 15.63 -3.36 -19.03
N GLN A 17 16.49 -4.08 -19.75
CA GLN A 17 17.81 -3.57 -20.18
C GLN A 17 17.68 -2.29 -21.02
N GLN A 18 16.58 -2.14 -21.77
CA GLN A 18 16.32 -0.94 -22.59
C GLN A 18 15.86 0.25 -21.75
N LEU A 19 15.34 0.01 -20.54
CA LEU A 19 14.88 1.03 -19.60
C LEU A 19 16.02 1.64 -18.80
N VAL A 20 17.12 0.88 -18.63
CA VAL A 20 18.25 1.27 -17.78
C VAL A 20 19.35 1.91 -18.62
N SER A 21 19.84 3.08 -18.18
CA SER A 21 20.84 3.84 -18.94
C SER A 21 22.29 3.39 -18.74
N GLU A 22 22.59 2.62 -17.68
CA GLU A 22 23.95 2.24 -17.30
C GLU A 22 24.07 0.73 -16.98
N LYS A 23 25.12 0.09 -17.48
CA LYS A 23 25.35 -1.36 -17.33
C LYS A 23 25.46 -1.84 -15.87
N ALA A 24 26.02 -1.02 -14.97
CA ALA A 24 26.08 -1.35 -13.54
C ALA A 24 24.68 -1.39 -12.90
N ARG A 25 23.79 -0.49 -13.32
CA ARG A 25 22.39 -0.45 -12.86
C ARG A 25 21.60 -1.65 -13.38
N GLU A 26 21.88 -2.07 -14.61
CA GLU A 26 21.27 -3.27 -15.22
C GLU A 26 21.58 -4.53 -14.38
N SER A 27 22.83 -4.66 -13.93
CA SER A 27 23.24 -5.76 -13.05
C SER A 27 22.51 -5.70 -11.69
N ASN A 28 22.38 -4.51 -11.10
CA ASN A 28 21.67 -4.34 -9.83
C ASN A 28 20.17 -4.66 -9.94
N PHE A 29 19.48 -4.13 -10.96
CA PHE A 29 18.07 -4.42 -11.19
C PHE A 29 17.85 -5.91 -11.44
N SER A 30 18.67 -6.52 -12.29
CA SER A 30 18.55 -7.95 -12.60
C SER A 30 18.82 -8.83 -11.39
N SER A 31 19.87 -8.51 -10.63
CA SER A 31 20.21 -9.19 -9.37
C SER A 31 19.12 -9.02 -8.31
N TRP A 32 18.47 -7.86 -8.27
CA TRP A 32 17.32 -7.62 -7.39
C TRP A 32 16.12 -8.46 -7.82
N LEU A 33 15.63 -8.30 -9.06
CA LEU A 33 14.39 -8.93 -9.52
C LEU A 33 14.53 -10.45 -9.72
N SER A 34 15.74 -10.99 -9.88
CA SER A 34 15.97 -12.44 -10.01
C SER A 34 15.46 -13.29 -8.83
N SER A 35 15.28 -12.69 -7.65
CA SER A 35 14.70 -13.38 -6.49
C SER A 35 13.16 -13.31 -6.45
N TYR A 36 12.52 -12.73 -7.48
CA TYR A 36 11.07 -12.75 -7.65
C TYR A 36 10.58 -14.15 -8.00
N GLN A 37 9.52 -14.60 -7.33
CA GLN A 37 8.91 -15.90 -7.62
C GLN A 37 7.91 -15.75 -8.77
N ASP A 38 8.32 -16.12 -9.98
CA ASP A 38 7.53 -15.89 -11.22
C ASP A 38 6.19 -16.64 -11.26
N ALA A 39 6.06 -17.73 -10.48
CA ALA A 39 4.80 -18.45 -10.33
C ALA A 39 3.71 -17.64 -9.58
N ALA A 40 4.08 -16.56 -8.91
CA ALA A 40 3.14 -15.71 -8.18
C ALA A 40 2.42 -14.71 -9.12
N PRO A 41 1.13 -14.40 -8.88
CA PRO A 41 0.39 -13.43 -9.68
C PRO A 41 1.04 -12.03 -9.62
N THR A 42 1.27 -11.41 -10.79
CA THR A 42 1.93 -10.10 -10.92
C THR A 42 1.11 -8.94 -10.37
N SER A 43 -0.22 -9.07 -10.31
CA SER A 43 -1.09 -8.11 -9.61
C SER A 43 -1.03 -8.22 -8.09
N SER A 44 -0.19 -9.09 -7.53
CA SER A 44 -0.06 -9.27 -6.09
C SER A 44 1.39 -9.30 -5.60
N ASN A 45 1.59 -9.02 -4.32
CA ASN A 45 2.92 -8.95 -3.72
C ASN A 45 3.46 -10.32 -3.26
N GLN A 46 2.79 -11.42 -3.62
CA GLN A 46 3.12 -12.77 -3.12
C GLN A 46 4.52 -13.24 -3.53
N GLY A 47 4.98 -12.84 -4.72
CA GLY A 47 6.28 -13.26 -5.25
C GLY A 47 7.49 -12.47 -4.74
N THR A 48 7.32 -11.52 -3.81
CA THR A 48 8.36 -10.54 -3.46
C THR A 48 9.06 -10.76 -2.13
N ALA A 49 8.72 -11.83 -1.40
CA ALA A 49 9.27 -12.07 -0.06
C ALA A 49 10.81 -12.15 0.00
N GLY A 50 11.46 -12.55 -1.09
CA GLY A 50 12.92 -12.56 -1.21
C GLY A 50 13.54 -11.23 -1.65
N LEU A 51 12.75 -10.28 -2.15
CA LEU A 51 13.24 -9.04 -2.74
C LEU A 51 13.64 -8.04 -1.66
N ALA A 52 14.86 -7.50 -1.77
CA ALA A 52 15.34 -6.41 -0.93
C ALA A 52 14.36 -5.23 -0.97
N PHE A 53 14.24 -4.50 0.14
CA PHE A 53 13.27 -3.40 0.34
C PHE A 53 11.80 -3.83 0.37
N GLN A 54 11.35 -4.77 -0.49
CA GLN A 54 9.99 -5.29 -0.44
C GLN A 54 9.73 -6.11 0.82
N ARG A 55 10.72 -6.91 1.24
CA ARG A 55 10.64 -7.71 2.46
C ARG A 55 10.79 -6.94 3.78
N TRP A 56 11.00 -5.62 3.73
CA TRP A 56 11.09 -4.79 4.94
C TRP A 56 9.72 -4.64 5.63
N PHE A 57 8.63 -4.82 4.90
CA PHE A 57 7.29 -4.91 5.46
C PHE A 57 6.38 -5.68 4.50
N HIS A 58 5.71 -6.72 4.99
CA HIS A 58 4.80 -7.52 4.17
C HIS A 58 3.47 -6.78 3.94
N PHE A 59 3.28 -6.26 2.72
CA PHE A 59 2.06 -5.60 2.27
C PHE A 59 1.43 -6.42 1.16
N LYS A 60 0.31 -7.10 1.43
CA LYS A 60 -0.24 -8.13 0.53
C LYS A 60 -0.92 -7.53 -0.70
N GLU A 61 -1.45 -6.32 -0.56
CA GLU A 61 -2.34 -5.63 -1.49
C GLU A 61 -1.60 -4.91 -2.62
N ALA A 62 -0.26 -4.91 -2.64
CA ALA A 62 0.51 -4.30 -3.71
C ALA A 62 0.60 -5.24 -4.93
N PHE A 63 0.68 -4.67 -6.13
CA PHE A 63 1.19 -5.39 -7.30
C PHE A 63 2.71 -5.60 -7.21
N SER A 64 3.27 -6.42 -8.10
CA SER A 64 4.67 -6.81 -8.08
C SER A 64 5.58 -5.81 -8.81
N PRO A 65 6.89 -5.76 -8.46
CA PRO A 65 7.89 -5.02 -9.24
C PRO A 65 7.94 -5.44 -10.72
N LYS A 66 7.68 -6.72 -11.00
CA LYS A 66 7.62 -7.26 -12.36
C LYS A 66 6.50 -6.57 -13.16
N PHE A 67 5.31 -6.40 -12.58
CA PHE A 67 4.21 -5.69 -13.23
C PHE A 67 4.61 -4.27 -13.65
N VAL A 68 5.32 -3.54 -12.79
CA VAL A 68 5.83 -2.19 -13.09
C VAL A 68 6.86 -2.24 -14.21
N ALA A 69 7.84 -3.15 -14.15
CA ALA A 69 8.88 -3.27 -15.17
C ALA A 69 8.31 -3.63 -16.55
N ASP A 70 7.37 -4.60 -16.60
CA ASP A 70 6.70 -4.99 -17.84
C ASP A 70 5.88 -3.83 -18.42
N THR A 71 5.16 -3.09 -17.56
CA THR A 71 4.41 -1.90 -17.96
C THR A 71 5.34 -0.87 -18.61
N LEU A 72 6.46 -0.56 -17.95
CA LEU A 72 7.42 0.43 -18.46
C LEU A 72 8.04 -0.01 -19.79
N GLY A 73 8.32 -1.31 -19.95
CA GLY A 73 8.89 -1.88 -21.17
C GLY A 73 7.89 -1.97 -22.34
N SER A 74 6.58 -1.95 -22.08
CA SER A 74 5.56 -2.04 -23.13
C SER A 74 5.12 -0.69 -23.71
N LEU A 75 5.50 0.42 -23.08
CA LEU A 75 5.06 1.75 -23.52
C LEU A 75 5.77 2.18 -24.82
N PRO A 76 5.06 2.86 -25.74
CA PRO A 76 5.62 3.28 -27.03
C PRO A 76 6.55 4.49 -26.94
N TYR A 77 6.89 4.94 -25.73
CA TYR A 77 7.71 6.10 -25.46
C TYR A 77 8.65 5.86 -24.27
N LYS A 78 9.69 6.67 -24.18
CA LYS A 78 10.66 6.59 -23.09
C LYS A 78 10.10 7.23 -21.82
N VAL A 79 10.04 6.45 -20.75
CA VAL A 79 9.67 6.93 -19.41
C VAL A 79 10.91 7.44 -18.67
N ARG A 80 10.78 8.58 -18.00
CA ARG A 80 11.76 9.14 -17.05
C ARG A 80 11.14 9.36 -15.67
N HIS A 81 9.82 9.54 -15.59
CA HIS A 81 9.10 9.83 -14.35
C HIS A 81 7.78 9.05 -14.26
N CYS A 82 7.68 8.18 -13.25
CA CYS A 82 6.46 7.44 -12.92
C CYS A 82 5.62 8.14 -11.83
N LEU A 83 4.31 8.13 -11.97
CA LEU A 83 3.36 8.58 -10.95
C LEU A 83 2.58 7.39 -10.36
N ASP A 84 2.39 7.38 -9.05
CA ASP A 84 1.49 6.45 -8.37
C ASP A 84 0.62 7.19 -7.35
N PRO A 85 -0.67 7.44 -7.64
CA PRO A 85 -1.58 8.10 -6.71
C PRO A 85 -1.92 7.29 -5.46
N PHE A 86 -1.58 6.00 -5.38
CA PHE A 86 -1.94 5.10 -4.29
C PHE A 86 -0.77 4.17 -3.94
N SER A 87 0.32 4.76 -3.44
CA SER A 87 1.62 4.10 -3.35
C SER A 87 1.62 2.80 -2.56
N GLY A 88 0.81 2.71 -1.50
CA GLY A 88 0.81 1.58 -0.58
C GLY A 88 2.21 1.35 -0.02
N SER A 89 2.80 0.19 -0.32
CA SER A 89 4.17 -0.13 0.10
C SER A 89 5.28 0.45 -0.77
N GLY A 90 4.96 1.20 -1.84
CA GLY A 90 5.93 1.90 -2.68
C GLY A 90 6.52 1.07 -3.80
N THR A 91 5.84 0.03 -4.30
CA THR A 91 6.35 -0.84 -5.37
C THR A 91 6.74 -0.07 -6.61
N THR A 92 5.91 0.88 -7.07
CA THR A 92 6.22 1.74 -8.23
C THR A 92 7.50 2.54 -8.00
N ALA A 93 7.62 3.18 -6.84
CA ALA A 93 8.76 4.05 -6.52
C ALA A 93 10.08 3.28 -6.39
N ILE A 94 10.09 2.14 -5.69
CA ILE A 94 11.32 1.35 -5.54
C ILE A 94 11.74 0.69 -6.85
N THR A 95 10.78 0.25 -7.67
CA THR A 95 11.08 -0.29 -9.00
C THR A 95 11.64 0.80 -9.91
N ALA A 96 11.03 1.99 -9.91
CA ALA A 96 11.54 3.15 -10.63
C ALA A 96 12.98 3.49 -10.18
N ARG A 97 13.26 3.52 -8.87
CA ARG A 97 14.61 3.76 -8.33
C ARG A 97 15.62 2.72 -8.83
N MET A 98 15.26 1.43 -8.80
CA MET A 98 16.12 0.34 -9.27
C MET A 98 16.42 0.46 -10.78
N LEU A 99 15.48 0.98 -11.56
CA LEU A 99 15.65 1.27 -12.98
C LEU A 99 16.34 2.62 -13.27
N GLY A 100 16.59 3.44 -12.24
CA GLY A 100 17.18 4.77 -12.38
C GLY A 100 16.21 5.84 -12.89
N LEU A 101 14.91 5.63 -12.73
CA LEU A 101 13.82 6.55 -13.08
C LEU A 101 13.41 7.39 -11.86
N SER A 102 12.80 8.55 -12.11
CA SER A 102 12.18 9.38 -11.07
C SER A 102 10.77 8.90 -10.74
N SER A 103 10.28 9.20 -9.55
CA SER A 103 8.90 8.85 -9.17
C SER A 103 8.26 9.87 -8.26
N SER A 104 6.99 10.19 -8.52
CA SER A 104 6.13 10.88 -7.55
C SER A 104 5.04 9.94 -7.09
N VAL A 105 4.87 9.80 -5.79
CA VAL A 105 3.86 8.89 -5.24
C VAL A 105 3.07 9.56 -4.14
N VAL A 106 1.80 9.21 -4.02
CA VAL A 106 0.92 9.70 -2.96
C VAL A 106 0.56 8.55 -2.03
N GLU A 107 0.64 8.78 -0.72
CA GLU A 107 0.17 7.81 0.27
C GLU A 107 -0.48 8.53 1.45
N VAL A 108 -1.71 8.11 1.79
CA VAL A 108 -2.51 8.72 2.86
C VAL A 108 -2.15 8.15 4.23
N ASN A 109 -1.82 6.85 4.30
CA ASN A 109 -1.43 6.18 5.53
C ASN A 109 0.00 6.59 5.92
N PRO A 110 0.20 7.31 7.04
CA PRO A 110 1.50 7.85 7.38
C PRO A 110 2.57 6.79 7.69
N PHE A 111 2.17 5.60 8.15
CA PHE A 111 3.09 4.47 8.31
C PHE A 111 3.58 3.94 6.97
N LEU A 112 2.66 3.73 6.02
CA LEU A 112 3.02 3.28 4.68
C LEU A 112 3.85 4.34 3.94
N ALA A 113 3.53 5.62 4.10
CA ALA A 113 4.36 6.70 3.56
C ALA A 113 5.80 6.68 4.15
N ASP A 114 5.96 6.40 5.44
CA ASP A 114 7.29 6.21 6.06
C ASP A 114 7.99 4.95 5.54
N LEU A 115 7.26 3.88 5.26
CA LEU A 115 7.80 2.70 4.59
C LEU A 115 8.33 3.05 3.19
N VAL A 116 7.56 3.77 2.37
CA VAL A 116 8.01 4.21 1.04
C VAL A 116 9.25 5.09 1.15
N GLU A 117 9.21 6.10 2.00
CA GLU A 117 10.34 7.02 2.20
C GLU A 117 11.60 6.29 2.70
N ALA A 118 11.45 5.30 3.59
CA ALA A 118 12.57 4.49 4.06
C ALA A 118 13.22 3.66 2.93
N LYS A 119 12.42 3.12 2.00
CA LYS A 119 12.94 2.40 0.81
C LYS A 119 13.65 3.33 -0.17
N LEU A 120 13.29 4.60 -0.21
CA LEU A 120 13.83 5.59 -1.15
C LEU A 120 15.00 6.40 -0.61
N THR A 121 15.12 6.51 0.71
CA THR A 121 16.20 7.26 1.37
C THR A 121 17.48 6.43 1.39
N PRO A 122 18.59 6.90 0.79
CA PRO A 122 19.89 6.26 0.96
C PRO A 122 20.34 6.33 2.41
N LEU A 123 20.74 5.20 2.98
CA LEU A 123 21.29 5.10 4.32
C LEU A 123 22.58 4.30 4.29
N ASN A 124 23.62 4.80 4.97
CA ASN A 124 24.84 4.03 5.15
C ASN A 124 24.60 2.92 6.19
N HIS A 125 24.82 1.66 5.80
CA HIS A 125 24.52 0.50 6.65
C HIS A 125 25.29 0.52 7.99
N ASN A 126 26.56 0.96 8.01
CA ASN A 126 27.36 1.03 9.23
C ASN A 126 26.83 2.09 10.21
N GLN A 127 26.47 3.26 9.69
CA GLN A 127 25.86 4.32 10.49
C GLN A 127 24.48 3.91 11.02
N PHE A 128 23.68 3.22 10.20
CA PHE A 128 22.39 2.69 10.60
C PHE A 128 22.52 1.66 11.74
N LEU A 129 23.41 0.67 11.61
CA LEU A 129 23.67 -0.32 12.65
C LEU A 129 24.23 0.31 13.93
N SER A 130 25.11 1.30 13.83
CA SER A 130 25.61 2.06 14.98
C SER A 130 24.46 2.76 15.72
N SER A 131 23.55 3.40 14.96
CA SER A 131 22.36 4.07 15.51
C SER A 131 21.43 3.10 16.22
N TYR A 132 21.18 1.93 15.63
CA TYR A 132 20.38 0.87 16.26
C TYR A 132 21.02 0.35 17.55
N ARG A 133 22.33 0.04 17.54
CA ARG A 133 23.05 -0.42 18.75
C ARG A 133 23.00 0.61 19.87
N SER A 134 23.17 1.89 19.52
CA SER A 134 23.05 3.00 20.47
C SER A 134 21.65 3.09 21.07
N LEU A 135 20.61 2.94 20.23
CA LEU A 135 19.22 2.92 20.69
C LEU A 135 18.95 1.80 21.68
N ILE A 136 19.37 0.55 21.37
CA ILE A 136 19.17 -0.60 22.25
C ILE A 136 19.94 -0.44 23.56
N LYS A 137 21.22 -0.02 23.51
CA LYS A 137 22.05 0.21 24.72
C LYS A 137 21.41 1.22 25.68
N ASN A 138 20.83 2.28 25.13
CA ASN A 138 20.23 3.38 25.89
C ASN A 138 18.73 3.19 26.16
N LEU A 139 18.14 2.07 25.74
CA LEU A 139 16.71 1.80 25.89
C LEU A 139 16.34 1.74 27.37
N ARG A 140 15.45 2.63 27.79
CA ARG A 140 14.89 2.68 29.15
C ARG A 140 13.39 2.90 29.06
N ILE A 141 12.62 2.01 29.68
CA ILE A 141 11.17 2.10 29.81
C ILE A 141 10.87 3.06 30.96
N SER A 142 10.00 4.03 30.69
CA SER A 142 9.53 5.04 31.64
C SER A 142 8.04 4.82 31.95
N GLY A 143 7.53 5.48 32.98
CA GLY A 143 6.09 5.42 33.30
C GLY A 143 5.20 5.87 32.13
N ALA A 144 5.65 6.85 31.33
CA ALA A 144 4.92 7.34 30.17
C ALA A 144 4.74 6.28 29.06
N ASP A 145 5.63 5.29 28.97
CA ASP A 145 5.54 4.22 27.98
C ASP A 145 4.48 3.16 28.34
N ARG A 146 4.04 3.14 29.61
CA ARG A 146 3.01 2.23 30.13
C ARG A 146 1.59 2.80 29.99
N VAL A 147 1.48 4.10 29.71
CA VAL A 147 0.21 4.80 29.60
C VAL A 147 -0.35 4.68 28.18
N ALA A 148 -1.60 4.22 28.10
CA ALA A 148 -2.34 4.16 26.85
C ALA A 148 -2.53 5.56 26.24
N ILE A 149 -2.38 5.65 24.91
CA ILE A 149 -2.66 6.88 24.18
C ILE A 149 -4.17 7.17 24.25
N ALA A 150 -4.55 8.43 24.40
CA ALA A 150 -5.96 8.81 24.42
C ALA A 150 -6.70 8.33 23.16
N GLY A 151 -7.81 7.63 23.31
CA GLY A 151 -8.60 7.10 22.19
C GLY A 151 -8.02 5.85 21.50
N MET A 152 -6.86 5.35 21.96
CA MET A 152 -6.34 4.05 21.55
C MET A 152 -7.34 2.95 21.93
N PRO A 153 -7.56 1.93 21.09
CA PRO A 153 -8.42 0.82 21.46
C PRO A 153 -7.92 0.15 22.76
N PRO A 154 -8.79 -0.04 23.77
CA PRO A 154 -8.37 -0.54 25.08
C PRO A 154 -7.77 -1.95 25.01
N THR A 155 -8.13 -2.72 23.98
CA THR A 155 -7.56 -4.05 23.73
C THR A 155 -6.14 -4.04 23.19
N LEU A 156 -5.53 -2.90 22.85
CA LEU A 156 -4.14 -2.89 22.35
C LEU A 156 -3.11 -3.25 23.42
N SER A 157 -3.39 -2.98 24.70
CA SER A 157 -2.49 -3.26 25.80
C SER A 157 -3.20 -4.01 26.92
N GLU A 158 -2.47 -4.80 27.68
CA GLU A 158 -2.93 -5.45 28.91
C GLU A 158 -3.35 -4.41 29.98
N PRO A 159 -4.46 -4.60 30.71
CA PRO A 159 -5.30 -5.81 30.82
C PRO A 159 -6.30 -6.03 29.69
N GLY A 160 -6.44 -5.07 28.76
CA GLY A 160 -7.37 -5.20 27.63
C GLY A 160 -8.84 -5.09 28.02
N VAL A 161 -9.71 -5.82 27.31
CA VAL A 161 -11.15 -5.91 27.58
C VAL A 161 -11.54 -7.38 27.65
N ASN A 162 -12.25 -7.79 28.71
CA ASN A 162 -12.65 -9.19 28.95
C ASN A 162 -11.46 -10.17 28.85
N ASP A 163 -10.36 -9.83 29.52
CA ASP A 163 -9.09 -10.59 29.55
C ASP A 163 -8.48 -10.83 28.16
N ARG A 164 -8.77 -9.95 27.19
CA ARG A 164 -8.23 -10.01 25.84
C ARG A 164 -7.46 -8.74 25.50
N TYR A 165 -6.19 -8.92 25.16
CA TYR A 165 -5.28 -7.86 24.77
C TYR A 165 -4.35 -8.29 23.63
N VAL A 166 -3.94 -7.33 22.81
CA VAL A 166 -3.07 -7.54 21.64
C VAL A 166 -1.61 -7.69 22.06
N PHE A 167 -1.13 -6.81 22.94
CA PHE A 167 0.23 -6.82 23.48
C PHE A 167 0.19 -6.94 25.01
N SER A 168 1.07 -7.78 25.57
CA SER A 168 1.34 -7.77 27.01
C SER A 168 1.91 -6.41 27.41
N GLU A 169 1.80 -6.05 28.69
CA GLU A 169 2.27 -4.74 29.18
C GLU A 169 3.77 -4.52 28.91
N ASP A 170 4.58 -5.58 29.06
CA ASP A 170 6.03 -5.55 28.84
C ASP A 170 6.38 -5.31 27.36
N VAL A 171 5.67 -5.97 26.43
CA VAL A 171 5.84 -5.75 24.99
C VAL A 171 5.36 -4.37 24.59
N TYR A 172 4.17 -3.97 25.05
CA TYR A 172 3.59 -2.66 24.78
C TYR A 172 4.54 -1.53 25.20
N SER A 173 4.99 -1.53 26.45
CA SER A 173 5.85 -0.49 26.99
C SER A 173 7.25 -0.50 26.35
N THR A 174 7.74 -1.66 25.92
CA THR A 174 8.97 -1.77 25.12
C THR A 174 8.80 -1.12 23.74
N ILE A 175 7.71 -1.39 23.01
CA ILE A 175 7.43 -0.76 21.71
C ILE A 175 7.38 0.77 21.86
N ARG A 176 6.64 1.27 22.85
CA ARG A 176 6.53 2.70 23.13
C ARG A 176 7.89 3.33 23.46
N ALA A 177 8.71 2.65 24.26
CA ALA A 177 10.06 3.11 24.56
C ALA A 177 10.97 3.13 23.32
N LEU A 178 10.91 2.11 22.45
CA LEU A 178 11.67 2.08 21.19
C LEU A 178 11.31 3.27 20.29
N VAL A 179 10.01 3.56 20.13
CA VAL A 179 9.51 4.71 19.35
C VAL A 179 9.97 6.04 19.96
N ARG A 180 9.90 6.17 21.30
CA ARG A 180 10.33 7.40 21.98
C ARG A 180 11.84 7.63 21.89
N HIS A 181 12.66 6.58 22.03
CA HIS A 181 14.11 6.71 21.94
C HIS A 181 14.60 6.85 20.49
N SER A 182 13.88 6.35 19.48
CA SER A 182 14.24 6.55 18.07
C SER A 182 14.17 8.01 17.64
N GLN A 183 13.35 8.85 18.29
CA GLN A 183 13.29 10.30 18.04
C GLN A 183 14.61 11.04 18.27
N LYS A 184 15.57 10.43 18.98
CA LYS A 184 16.91 11.00 19.22
C LYS A 184 17.92 10.69 18.12
N LEU A 185 17.55 9.84 17.16
CA LEU A 185 18.40 9.45 16.04
C LEU A 185 18.22 10.41 14.86
N ASP A 186 19.09 10.28 13.86
CA ASP A 186 18.84 10.87 12.54
C ASP A 186 17.45 10.46 12.01
N ILE A 187 16.76 11.39 11.37
CA ILE A 187 15.38 11.22 10.89
C ILE A 187 15.21 9.97 10.02
N SER A 188 16.21 9.64 9.21
CA SER A 188 16.16 8.52 8.26
C SER A 188 16.39 7.19 8.98
N ALA A 189 17.34 7.15 9.92
CA ALA A 189 17.57 5.97 10.76
C ALA A 189 16.37 5.70 11.68
N ALA A 190 15.80 6.76 12.29
CA ALA A 190 14.62 6.67 13.12
C ALA A 190 13.42 6.12 12.34
N ARG A 191 13.21 6.61 11.12
CA ARG A 191 12.16 6.14 10.20
C ARG A 191 12.31 4.67 9.87
N LEU A 192 13.51 4.23 9.45
CA LEU A 192 13.74 2.82 9.11
C LEU A 192 13.53 1.91 10.33
N ILE A 193 14.04 2.27 11.52
CA ILE A 193 13.80 1.50 12.75
C ILE A 193 12.30 1.41 13.05
N LYS A 194 11.56 2.50 12.89
CA LYS A 194 10.11 2.53 13.11
C LYS A 194 9.36 1.61 12.13
N VAL A 195 9.77 1.59 10.86
CA VAL A 195 9.23 0.70 9.83
C VAL A 195 9.48 -0.78 10.17
N LEU A 196 10.72 -1.12 10.54
CA LEU A 196 11.11 -2.49 10.90
C LEU A 196 10.49 -2.95 12.22
N LEU A 197 10.26 -2.03 13.16
CA LEU A 197 9.46 -2.31 14.34
C LEU A 197 8.01 -2.64 13.95
N GLY A 198 7.45 -1.89 13.00
CA GLY A 198 6.15 -2.19 12.38
C GLY A 198 6.06 -3.60 11.80
N SER A 199 7.11 -4.07 11.12
CA SER A 199 7.09 -5.39 10.48
C SER A 199 7.03 -6.57 11.45
N VAL A 200 7.41 -6.38 12.72
CA VAL A 200 7.39 -7.45 13.74
C VAL A 200 6.20 -7.35 14.70
N LEU A 201 5.38 -6.28 14.62
CA LEU A 201 4.27 -6.06 15.56
C LEU A 201 3.27 -7.21 15.57
N VAL A 202 2.79 -7.64 14.39
CA VAL A 202 1.78 -8.71 14.31
C VAL A 202 2.32 -10.04 14.84
N GLU A 203 3.59 -10.36 14.55
CA GLU A 203 4.26 -11.57 15.05
C GLU A 203 4.40 -11.55 16.57
N CYS A 204 4.76 -10.38 17.13
CA CYS A 204 4.92 -10.17 18.56
C CYS A 204 3.59 -9.87 19.29
N SER A 205 2.46 -10.11 18.64
CA SER A 205 1.12 -9.87 19.18
C SER A 205 0.31 -11.16 19.34
N ASN A 206 -0.71 -11.08 20.19
CA ASN A 206 -1.68 -12.15 20.42
C ASN A 206 -2.68 -12.34 19.26
N VAL A 207 -2.56 -11.56 18.18
CA VAL A 207 -3.51 -11.58 17.06
C VAL A 207 -2.84 -11.91 15.73
N THR A 208 -3.67 -12.37 14.79
CA THR A 208 -3.37 -12.41 13.35
C THR A 208 -4.33 -11.48 12.61
N ILE A 209 -3.88 -10.97 11.46
CA ILE A 209 -4.71 -10.21 10.55
C ILE A 209 -5.21 -11.17 9.48
N ASN A 210 -6.53 -11.26 9.30
CA ASN A 210 -7.14 -12.06 8.25
C ASN A 210 -8.29 -11.29 7.59
N GLY A 211 -8.10 -10.93 6.32
CA GLY A 211 -9.05 -10.10 5.59
C GLY A 211 -9.25 -8.76 6.29
N LYS A 212 -10.51 -8.38 6.53
CA LYS A 212 -10.91 -7.08 7.09
C LYS A 212 -10.77 -6.97 8.62
N GLY A 213 -10.20 -7.95 9.31
CA GLY A 213 -10.23 -7.96 10.78
C GLY A 213 -9.09 -8.72 11.46
N ARG A 214 -8.98 -8.48 12.76
CA ARG A 214 -8.04 -9.16 13.66
C ARG A 214 -8.72 -10.36 14.31
N ARG A 215 -7.98 -11.46 14.47
CA ARG A 215 -8.41 -12.63 15.24
C ARG A 215 -7.34 -12.97 16.25
N TYR A 216 -7.74 -13.30 17.48
CA TYR A 216 -6.80 -13.82 18.47
C TYR A 216 -6.23 -15.16 18.00
N ARG A 217 -4.93 -15.35 18.21
CA ARG A 217 -4.24 -16.61 17.94
C ARG A 217 -4.85 -17.72 18.82
N LYS A 218 -4.87 -18.94 18.30
CA LYS A 218 -5.26 -20.10 19.11
C LYS A 218 -4.26 -20.26 20.27
N ASN A 219 -4.76 -20.43 21.50
CA ASN A 219 -3.98 -20.55 22.73
C ASN A 219 -2.99 -19.39 22.97
N TRP A 220 -3.35 -18.15 22.59
CA TRP A 220 -2.47 -17.00 22.76
C TRP A 220 -2.11 -16.75 24.24
N GLN A 221 -2.99 -17.09 25.18
CA GLN A 221 -2.74 -16.95 26.61
C GLN A 221 -1.57 -17.81 27.11
N GLU A 222 -1.29 -18.93 26.44
CA GLU A 222 -0.20 -19.85 26.79
C GLU A 222 1.11 -19.53 26.04
N ARG A 223 1.05 -18.65 25.03
CA ARG A 223 2.14 -18.39 24.08
C ARG A 223 2.29 -16.90 23.81
N GLN A 224 2.59 -16.16 24.87
CA GLN A 224 2.76 -14.72 24.80
C GLN A 224 4.20 -14.35 24.43
N CYS A 225 4.33 -13.34 23.58
CA CYS A 225 5.60 -12.73 23.26
C CYS A 225 6.12 -11.94 24.48
N SER A 226 7.41 -12.08 24.77
CA SER A 226 8.12 -11.28 25.78
C SER A 226 8.82 -10.09 25.14
N LYS A 227 9.30 -9.15 25.96
CA LYS A 227 10.23 -8.12 25.50
C LYS A 227 11.45 -8.70 24.78
N GLN A 228 12.00 -9.82 25.25
CA GLN A 228 13.20 -10.41 24.65
C GLN A 228 12.89 -10.91 23.24
N ASP A 229 11.77 -11.59 23.04
CA ASP A 229 11.33 -12.07 21.73
C ASP A 229 11.14 -10.90 20.73
N LEU A 230 10.54 -9.79 21.19
CA LEU A 230 10.38 -8.58 20.38
C LEU A 230 11.74 -8.02 19.94
N LEU A 231 12.69 -7.89 20.87
CA LEU A 231 14.01 -7.33 20.57
C LEU A 231 14.81 -8.24 19.64
N GLU A 232 14.73 -9.56 19.81
CA GLU A 232 15.36 -10.54 18.92
C GLU A 232 14.76 -10.51 17.52
N ASN A 233 13.43 -10.44 17.41
CA ASN A 233 12.76 -10.33 16.11
C ASN A 233 13.09 -9.00 15.42
N LEU A 234 13.12 -7.89 16.16
CA LEU A 234 13.56 -6.60 15.65
C LEU A 234 15.02 -6.65 15.16
N GLU A 235 15.92 -7.25 15.93
CA GLU A 235 17.33 -7.38 15.54
C GLU A 235 17.48 -8.18 14.23
N LYS A 236 16.75 -9.29 14.07
CA LYS A 236 16.76 -10.07 12.83
C LYS A 236 16.39 -9.21 11.62
N VAL A 237 15.28 -8.46 11.68
CA VAL A 237 14.86 -7.62 10.55
C VAL A 237 15.78 -6.41 10.31
N VAL A 238 16.41 -5.88 11.37
CA VAL A 238 17.44 -4.83 11.26
C VAL A 238 18.68 -5.32 10.54
N LEU A 239 19.16 -6.53 10.86
CA LEU A 239 20.31 -7.12 10.17
C LEU A 239 20.01 -7.39 8.68
N VAL A 240 18.80 -7.87 8.37
CA VAL A 240 18.34 -8.06 6.99
C VAL A 240 18.30 -6.73 6.23
N ALA A 241 17.76 -5.67 6.84
CA ALA A 241 17.70 -4.35 6.23
C ALA A 241 19.11 -3.74 6.05
N ALA A 242 20.02 -3.93 7.00
CA ALA A 242 21.40 -3.48 6.88
C ALA A 242 22.15 -4.18 5.73
N ALA A 243 21.95 -5.50 5.55
CA ALA A 243 22.50 -6.23 4.42
C ALA A 243 21.93 -5.76 3.07
N ASP A 244 20.64 -5.39 3.02
CA ASP A 244 20.06 -4.77 1.83
C ASP A 244 20.66 -3.41 1.52
N LEU A 245 20.85 -2.56 2.54
CA LEU A 245 21.50 -1.26 2.40
C LEU A 245 22.95 -1.38 1.92
N GLU A 246 23.68 -2.40 2.38
CA GLU A 246 25.04 -2.69 1.92
C GLU A 246 25.04 -3.13 0.45
N ARG A 247 24.24 -4.14 0.12
CA ARG A 247 24.13 -4.72 -1.23
C ARG A 247 23.72 -3.69 -2.28
N PHE A 248 22.84 -2.75 -1.91
CA PHE A 248 22.27 -1.74 -2.80
C PHE A 248 22.72 -0.31 -2.42
N SER A 249 23.95 -0.17 -1.94
CA SER A 249 24.53 1.11 -1.52
C SER A 249 24.74 2.09 -2.69
N ASP A 250 25.01 1.58 -3.89
CA ASP A 250 25.26 2.35 -5.11
C ASP A 250 24.02 2.49 -6.02
N LEU A 251 22.81 2.46 -5.44
CA LEU A 251 21.60 2.69 -6.23
C LEU A 251 21.57 4.11 -6.80
N PRO A 252 20.99 4.29 -8.01
CA PRO A 252 20.87 5.61 -8.63
C PRO A 252 20.18 6.61 -7.71
N LYS A 253 20.67 7.85 -7.74
CA LYS A 253 19.98 9.00 -7.16
C LYS A 253 18.94 9.48 -8.17
N GLY A 254 17.75 8.88 -8.14
CA GLY A 254 16.57 9.43 -8.83
C GLY A 254 15.93 10.55 -8.00
N HIS A 255 15.13 11.41 -8.63
CA HIS A 255 14.26 12.31 -7.89
C HIS A 255 13.00 11.55 -7.49
N HIS A 256 12.88 11.26 -6.20
CA HIS A 256 11.71 10.58 -5.66
C HIS A 256 11.01 11.48 -4.65
N SER A 257 9.69 11.63 -4.81
CA SER A 257 8.87 12.45 -3.92
C SER A 257 7.72 11.62 -3.35
N VAL A 258 7.60 11.56 -2.02
CA VAL A 258 6.46 10.95 -1.32
C VAL A 258 5.56 12.07 -0.81
N LEU A 259 4.42 12.26 -1.47
CA LEU A 259 3.39 13.20 -1.05
C LEU A 259 2.48 12.49 -0.04
N ARG A 260 2.37 13.04 1.16
CA ARG A 260 1.59 12.44 2.25
C ARG A 260 0.20 13.03 2.30
N GLY A 261 -0.83 12.21 2.11
CA GLY A 261 -2.22 12.63 2.24
C GLY A 261 -3.16 12.06 1.18
N ASP A 262 -4.32 12.70 1.06
CA ASP A 262 -5.39 12.31 0.15
C ASP A 262 -5.01 12.62 -1.32
N ALA A 263 -4.97 11.58 -2.15
CA ALA A 263 -4.65 11.68 -3.58
C ALA A 263 -5.53 12.67 -4.36
N ARG A 264 -6.78 12.86 -3.95
CA ARG A 264 -7.71 13.82 -4.58
C ARG A 264 -7.24 15.26 -4.47
N SER A 265 -6.42 15.57 -3.47
CA SER A 265 -5.87 16.90 -3.22
C SER A 265 -4.36 16.98 -3.45
N ALA A 266 -3.62 15.96 -3.00
CA ALA A 266 -2.15 15.95 -3.03
C ALA A 266 -1.57 15.94 -4.45
N LEU A 267 -2.28 15.37 -5.43
CA LEU A 267 -1.85 15.37 -6.83
C LEU A 267 -1.70 16.77 -7.42
N SER A 268 -2.33 17.80 -6.85
CA SER A 268 -2.16 19.20 -7.27
C SER A 268 -0.70 19.68 -7.20
N ALA A 269 0.13 19.09 -6.33
CA ALA A 269 1.55 19.40 -6.21
C ALA A 269 2.45 18.67 -7.23
N VAL A 270 1.89 17.72 -8.00
CA VAL A 270 2.61 17.05 -9.09
C VAL A 270 2.39 17.81 -10.39
N ASN A 271 3.47 18.25 -11.04
CA ASN A 271 3.38 19.05 -12.26
C ASN A 271 3.35 18.21 -13.54
N SER A 272 4.17 17.16 -13.59
CA SER A 272 4.35 16.34 -14.79
C SER A 272 4.80 14.92 -14.42
N ALA A 273 4.41 13.95 -15.22
CA ALA A 273 4.92 12.58 -15.22
C ALA A 273 4.74 11.98 -16.63
N ASP A 274 5.47 10.92 -16.97
CA ASP A 274 5.34 10.27 -18.29
C ASP A 274 4.34 9.10 -18.27
N VAL A 275 4.07 8.53 -17.09
CA VAL A 275 3.11 7.43 -16.93
C VAL A 275 2.56 7.42 -15.51
N ALA A 276 1.29 7.07 -15.35
CA ALA A 276 0.73 6.70 -14.05
C ALA A 276 0.57 5.19 -13.96
N ILE A 277 1.10 4.54 -12.91
CA ILE A 277 0.96 3.10 -12.67
C ILE A 277 0.48 2.92 -11.24
N PHE A 278 -0.74 2.42 -11.05
CA PHE A 278 -1.34 2.38 -9.72
C PHE A 278 -2.44 1.34 -9.58
N SER A 279 -2.82 1.08 -8.32
CA SER A 279 -3.96 0.25 -7.95
C SER A 279 -4.74 0.97 -6.85
N PRO A 280 -5.92 1.56 -7.15
CA PRO A 280 -6.72 2.21 -6.12
C PRO A 280 -7.32 1.17 -5.17
N PRO A 281 -7.60 1.51 -3.90
CA PRO A 281 -8.45 0.68 -3.04
C PRO A 281 -9.76 0.28 -3.75
N TYR A 282 -10.05 -1.00 -3.91
CA TYR A 282 -11.26 -1.47 -4.62
C TYR A 282 -12.53 -1.18 -3.82
N PRO A 283 -13.71 -1.05 -4.45
CA PRO A 283 -14.97 -0.73 -3.78
C PRO A 283 -15.56 -1.95 -3.07
N ASN A 284 -14.75 -2.63 -2.26
CA ASN A 284 -15.06 -3.87 -1.55
C ASN A 284 -15.15 -3.69 -0.02
N SER A 285 -15.15 -2.44 0.45
CA SER A 285 -15.13 -2.05 1.86
C SER A 285 -13.95 -2.55 2.69
N PHE A 286 -12.76 -2.56 2.09
CA PHE A 286 -11.49 -2.74 2.77
C PHE A 286 -10.94 -1.39 3.24
N ASP A 287 -10.79 -1.21 4.55
CA ASP A 287 -10.29 0.02 5.17
C ASP A 287 -8.84 -0.17 5.62
N TYR A 288 -7.91 0.46 4.91
CA TYR A 288 -6.48 0.41 5.19
C TYR A 288 -6.10 1.04 6.54
N THR A 289 -6.94 1.92 7.11
CA THR A 289 -6.72 2.46 8.48
C THR A 289 -7.09 1.46 9.57
N ASP A 290 -7.97 0.51 9.30
CA ASP A 290 -8.33 -0.58 10.21
C ASP A 290 -7.35 -1.75 10.13
N VAL A 291 -6.87 -2.05 8.92
CA VAL A 291 -5.91 -3.14 8.67
C VAL A 291 -4.55 -2.83 9.30
N TYR A 292 -4.04 -1.62 9.09
CA TYR A 292 -2.75 -1.16 9.63
C TYR A 292 -2.90 -0.39 10.95
N ASN A 293 -3.98 -0.64 11.68
CA ASN A 293 -4.29 0.04 12.92
C ASN A 293 -3.25 -0.21 14.01
N LEU A 294 -2.65 -1.41 14.04
CA LEU A 294 -1.60 -1.74 15.01
C LEU A 294 -0.38 -0.84 14.80
N GLU A 295 0.10 -0.75 13.56
CA GLU A 295 1.24 0.07 13.17
C GLU A 295 0.95 1.56 13.43
N LEU A 296 -0.24 2.03 13.05
CA LEU A 296 -0.64 3.42 13.23
C LEU A 296 -0.63 3.86 14.71
N TRP A 297 -1.25 3.07 15.60
CA TRP A 297 -1.32 3.40 17.02
C TRP A 297 -0.01 3.12 17.77
N MET A 298 0.57 1.93 17.60
CA MET A 298 1.73 1.51 18.39
C MET A 298 2.99 2.30 18.05
N LEU A 299 3.13 2.72 16.79
CA LEU A 299 4.26 3.53 16.35
C LEU A 299 3.98 5.04 16.51
N GLY A 300 2.85 5.43 17.11
CA GLY A 300 2.56 6.82 17.44
C GLY A 300 2.28 7.73 16.25
N TYR A 301 1.76 7.19 15.14
CA TYR A 301 1.19 8.01 14.05
C TYR A 301 -0.21 8.53 14.39
N LEU A 302 -0.87 7.89 15.35
CA LEU A 302 -2.13 8.35 15.93
C LEU A 302 -1.92 8.64 17.41
N GLN A 303 -2.27 9.85 17.83
CA GLN A 303 -2.23 10.30 19.22
C GLN A 303 -3.64 10.49 19.82
N SER A 304 -4.68 10.37 18.99
CA SER A 304 -6.05 10.61 19.41
C SER A 304 -7.11 9.94 18.51
N ALA A 305 -8.30 9.68 19.04
CA ALA A 305 -9.42 9.17 18.25
C ALA A 305 -9.86 10.15 17.13
N PRO A 306 -9.86 11.49 17.33
CA PRO A 306 -10.07 12.46 16.25
C PRO A 306 -9.07 12.33 15.10
N GLU A 307 -7.76 12.16 15.38
CA GLU A 307 -6.76 11.95 14.32
C GLU A 307 -7.06 10.71 13.49
N ASN A 308 -7.46 9.61 14.13
CA ASN A 308 -7.84 8.39 13.41
C ASN A 308 -9.04 8.63 12.48
N ARG A 309 -10.03 9.42 12.93
CA ARG A 309 -11.19 9.81 12.10
C ARG A 309 -10.78 10.67 10.92
N VAL A 310 -9.91 11.67 11.14
CA VAL A 310 -9.38 12.54 10.07
C VAL A 310 -8.61 11.72 9.03
N LEU A 311 -7.73 10.82 9.47
CA LEU A 311 -7.01 9.92 8.57
C LEU A 311 -7.97 9.09 7.72
N ARG A 312 -8.99 8.51 8.36
CA ARG A 312 -10.01 7.69 7.69
C ARG A 312 -10.91 8.49 6.73
N THR A 313 -11.16 9.77 6.98
CA THR A 313 -11.91 10.60 6.02
C THR A 313 -11.09 11.02 4.80
N ASN A 314 -9.76 10.95 4.90
CA ASN A 314 -8.83 11.29 3.82
C ASN A 314 -8.52 10.11 2.89
N THR A 315 -8.98 8.89 3.22
CA THR A 315 -8.87 7.73 2.33
C THR A 315 -9.83 7.86 1.15
N LEU A 316 -9.55 7.08 0.10
CA LEU A 316 -10.49 6.89 -1.01
C LEU A 316 -11.82 6.34 -0.48
N ARG A 317 -12.96 6.79 -1.03
CA ARG A 317 -14.31 6.41 -0.56
C ARG A 317 -14.73 5.01 -1.01
N SER A 318 -13.89 4.02 -0.73
CA SER A 318 -14.05 2.62 -1.12
C SER A 318 -14.57 1.72 0.01
N HIS A 319 -14.96 2.31 1.15
CA HIS A 319 -15.34 1.58 2.35
C HIS A 319 -16.43 2.27 3.20
N VAL A 320 -17.12 1.51 4.06
CA VAL A 320 -18.31 1.98 4.82
C VAL A 320 -18.05 2.20 6.31
N GLN A 321 -16.80 2.03 6.77
CA GLN A 321 -16.37 2.20 8.16
C GLN A 321 -16.31 3.67 8.61
N THR A 322 -16.58 4.60 7.69
CA THR A 322 -16.76 6.01 7.99
C THR A 322 -18.02 6.53 7.31
N LYS A 323 -18.62 7.57 7.89
CA LYS A 323 -19.73 8.29 7.27
C LYS A 323 -19.18 9.31 6.30
N TRP A 324 -19.47 9.13 5.02
CA TRP A 324 -19.07 10.06 3.98
C TRP A 324 -20.02 11.25 3.92
N ASN A 325 -19.45 12.45 3.77
CA ASN A 325 -20.24 13.62 3.45
C ASN A 325 -20.73 13.50 2.00
N SER A 326 -21.99 13.90 1.77
CA SER A 326 -22.52 13.98 0.42
C SER A 326 -21.73 15.00 -0.40
N THR A 327 -21.33 14.61 -1.61
CA THR A 327 -20.67 15.48 -2.59
C THR A 327 -21.48 15.47 -3.88
N PRO A 328 -21.42 16.55 -4.69
CA PRO A 328 -21.98 16.52 -6.03
C PRO A 328 -21.45 15.33 -6.83
N ARG A 329 -22.34 14.65 -7.55
CA ARG A 329 -21.97 13.53 -8.44
C ARG A 329 -21.11 14.09 -9.58
N LYS A 330 -19.93 13.50 -9.77
CA LYS A 330 -19.00 13.78 -10.87
C LYS A 330 -19.01 12.66 -11.91
N ALA A 331 -19.13 11.42 -11.46
CA ALA A 331 -19.16 10.24 -12.32
C ALA A 331 -20.46 10.20 -13.12
N ILE A 332 -20.32 10.29 -14.45
CA ILE A 332 -21.42 10.12 -15.41
C ILE A 332 -21.20 8.79 -16.13
N SER A 333 -22.05 7.81 -15.84
CA SER A 333 -21.99 6.47 -16.43
C SER A 333 -23.37 5.82 -16.39
N LYS A 334 -23.74 5.19 -17.51
CA LYS A 334 -24.98 4.42 -17.62
C LYS A 334 -24.88 3.19 -16.73
N GLU A 335 -23.75 2.48 -16.79
CA GLU A 335 -23.55 1.28 -16.00
C GLU A 335 -23.55 1.58 -14.50
N LEU A 336 -22.91 2.68 -14.07
CA LEU A 336 -22.98 3.12 -12.68
C LEU A 336 -24.40 3.41 -12.23
N THR A 337 -25.20 4.06 -13.08
CA THR A 337 -26.60 4.37 -12.76
C THR A 337 -27.40 3.07 -12.54
N ASN A 338 -27.25 2.09 -13.44
CA ASN A 338 -27.89 0.78 -13.31
C ASN A 338 -27.47 0.06 -12.02
N VAL A 339 -26.17 0.04 -11.72
CA VAL A 339 -25.62 -0.59 -10.52
C VAL A 339 -26.16 0.08 -9.26
N LEU A 340 -26.19 1.43 -9.21
CA LEU A 340 -26.70 2.15 -8.06
C LEU A 340 -28.20 1.91 -7.84
N GLU A 341 -29.01 1.89 -8.90
CA GLU A 341 -30.43 1.54 -8.82
C GLU A 341 -30.63 0.11 -8.32
N ALA A 342 -29.86 -0.86 -8.86
CA ALA A 342 -29.93 -2.26 -8.43
C ALA A 342 -29.54 -2.44 -6.96
N LEU A 343 -28.48 -1.75 -6.49
CA LEU A 343 -28.07 -1.77 -5.09
C LEU A 343 -29.11 -1.09 -4.19
N GLN A 344 -29.73 0.00 -4.63
CA GLN A 344 -30.80 0.68 -3.90
C GLN A 344 -32.05 -0.20 -3.75
N ASN A 345 -32.45 -0.90 -4.82
CA ASN A 345 -33.57 -1.84 -4.80
C ASN A 345 -33.33 -3.03 -3.86
N LYS A 346 -32.07 -3.37 -3.61
CA LYS A 346 -31.65 -4.43 -2.68
C LYS A 346 -31.10 -3.90 -1.35
N ARG A 347 -31.39 -2.64 -0.98
CA ARG A 347 -30.76 -1.99 0.19
C ARG A 347 -30.94 -2.78 1.49
N ASP A 348 -32.09 -3.44 1.66
CA ASP A 348 -32.40 -4.25 2.84
C ASP A 348 -31.65 -5.60 2.89
N GLU A 349 -31.12 -6.08 1.75
CA GLU A 349 -30.28 -7.29 1.67
C GLU A 349 -28.79 -6.98 1.93
N LEU A 350 -28.41 -5.71 1.94
CA LEU A 350 -27.02 -5.29 2.12
C LEU A 350 -26.62 -5.36 3.59
N TRP A 351 -25.43 -5.90 3.86
CA TRP A 351 -24.87 -5.92 5.22
C TRP A 351 -24.58 -4.50 5.76
N ASN A 352 -24.53 -3.49 4.89
CA ASN A 352 -24.49 -2.08 5.25
C ASN A 352 -25.31 -1.25 4.26
N ALA A 353 -26.30 -0.52 4.77
CA ALA A 353 -27.21 0.27 3.95
C ALA A 353 -26.51 1.40 3.14
N ASN A 354 -25.27 1.79 3.48
CA ASN A 354 -24.54 2.87 2.80
C ASN A 354 -23.67 2.41 1.62
N ILE A 355 -23.73 1.12 1.26
CA ILE A 355 -22.98 0.58 0.11
C ILE A 355 -23.30 1.31 -1.21
N PRO A 356 -24.57 1.64 -1.55
CA PRO A 356 -24.85 2.39 -2.78
C PRO A 356 -24.12 3.75 -2.81
N GLU A 357 -24.14 4.49 -1.70
CA GLU A 357 -23.46 5.78 -1.59
C GLU A 357 -21.93 5.63 -1.72
N MET A 358 -21.35 4.63 -1.04
CA MET A 358 -19.92 4.30 -1.15
C MET A 358 -19.52 4.02 -2.60
N VAL A 359 -20.27 3.18 -3.32
CA VAL A 359 -19.97 2.86 -4.73
C VAL A 359 -20.03 4.09 -5.61
N GLY A 360 -21.03 4.96 -5.44
CA GLY A 360 -21.09 6.20 -6.21
C GLY A 360 -19.92 7.14 -5.90
N PHE A 361 -19.60 7.34 -4.62
CA PHE A 361 -18.50 8.20 -4.20
C PHE A 361 -17.12 7.69 -4.62
N TYR A 362 -16.95 6.37 -4.69
CA TYR A 362 -15.75 5.75 -5.22
C TYR A 362 -15.44 6.23 -6.64
N PHE A 363 -16.42 6.19 -7.54
CA PHE A 363 -16.22 6.63 -8.92
C PHE A 363 -16.09 8.16 -9.03
N ASP A 364 -16.75 8.95 -8.17
CA ASP A 364 -16.51 10.40 -8.11
C ASP A 364 -15.07 10.75 -7.73
N ASP A 365 -14.50 9.98 -6.82
CA ASP A 365 -13.10 10.13 -6.43
C ASP A 365 -12.17 9.75 -7.60
N LEU A 366 -12.42 8.63 -8.29
CA LEU A 366 -11.62 8.22 -9.43
C LEU A 366 -11.68 9.25 -10.58
N VAL A 367 -12.84 9.84 -10.87
CA VAL A 367 -12.95 10.95 -11.82
C VAL A 367 -12.05 12.11 -11.39
N THR A 368 -12.03 12.46 -10.10
CA THR A 368 -11.15 13.52 -9.59
C THR A 368 -9.67 13.19 -9.76
N ILE A 369 -9.28 11.93 -9.60
CA ILE A 369 -7.91 11.47 -9.87
C ILE A 369 -7.58 11.60 -11.36
N PHE A 370 -8.46 11.12 -12.24
CA PHE A 370 -8.24 11.20 -13.69
C PHE A 370 -8.23 12.64 -14.22
N GLU A 371 -9.02 13.56 -13.65
CA GLU A 371 -8.93 15.00 -13.92
C GLU A 371 -7.50 15.53 -13.62
N GLN A 372 -6.89 15.10 -12.51
CA GLN A 372 -5.49 15.45 -12.21
C GLN A 372 -4.50 14.77 -13.16
N LEU A 373 -4.72 13.50 -13.52
CA LEU A 373 -3.87 12.82 -14.50
C LEU A 373 -3.93 13.50 -15.88
N GLY A 374 -5.11 14.00 -16.28
CA GLY A 374 -5.32 14.82 -17.46
C GLY A 374 -4.69 16.22 -17.39
N ARG A 375 -4.14 16.62 -16.24
CA ARG A 375 -3.23 17.77 -16.13
C ARG A 375 -1.77 17.34 -16.22
N ILE A 376 -1.43 16.19 -15.62
CA ILE A 376 -0.05 15.75 -15.35
C ILE A 376 0.61 15.00 -16.54
N LEU A 377 -0.12 14.09 -17.20
CA LEU A 377 0.43 13.20 -18.23
C LEU A 377 0.37 13.84 -19.61
N PRO A 378 1.38 13.84 -20.48
CA PRO A 378 1.21 14.41 -21.82
C PRO A 378 0.17 13.66 -22.68
N MET A 379 -0.32 14.29 -23.75
CA MET A 379 -1.21 13.63 -24.72
C MET A 379 -0.51 12.38 -25.32
N GLY A 380 -1.26 11.31 -25.54
CA GLY A 380 -0.75 10.00 -25.97
C GLY A 380 -0.01 9.20 -24.88
N HIS A 381 0.08 9.72 -23.64
CA HIS A 381 0.67 9.00 -22.51
C HIS A 381 -0.40 8.28 -21.68
N HIS A 382 0.03 7.31 -20.89
CA HIS A 382 -0.84 6.29 -20.34
C HIS A 382 -1.00 6.35 -18.82
N ALA A 383 -2.21 6.00 -18.38
CA ALA A 383 -2.51 5.56 -17.03
C ALA A 383 -2.80 4.05 -17.05
N VAL A 384 -2.02 3.29 -16.31
CA VAL A 384 -2.11 1.82 -16.20
C VAL A 384 -2.61 1.48 -14.81
N VAL A 385 -3.80 0.88 -14.75
CA VAL A 385 -4.56 0.68 -13.52
C VAL A 385 -4.80 -0.81 -13.29
N ALA A 386 -4.30 -1.34 -12.17
CA ALA A 386 -4.69 -2.65 -11.68
C ALA A 386 -5.91 -2.49 -10.77
N ILE A 387 -7.05 -3.05 -11.16
CA ILE A 387 -8.33 -2.82 -10.48
C ILE A 387 -9.22 -4.06 -10.47
N GLY A 388 -9.90 -4.32 -9.37
CA GLY A 388 -10.74 -5.49 -9.21
C GLY A 388 -12.22 -5.16 -9.07
N ASP A 389 -13.05 -6.03 -9.64
CA ASP A 389 -14.50 -5.93 -9.51
C ASP A 389 -14.95 -6.20 -8.08
N SER A 390 -16.19 -5.79 -7.80
CA SER A 390 -16.86 -6.03 -6.52
C SER A 390 -18.27 -6.56 -6.74
N GLN A 391 -18.86 -7.12 -5.70
CA GLN A 391 -20.23 -7.62 -5.75
C GLN A 391 -20.90 -7.43 -4.40
N TYR A 392 -22.16 -7.02 -4.37
CA TYR A 392 -22.96 -6.92 -3.14
C TYR A 392 -24.40 -7.35 -3.40
N ALA A 393 -24.98 -8.20 -2.55
CA ALA A 393 -26.34 -8.74 -2.73
C ALA A 393 -26.59 -9.28 -4.17
N ASN A 394 -25.59 -9.99 -4.71
CA ASN A 394 -25.57 -10.50 -6.09
C ASN A 394 -25.70 -9.42 -7.19
N VAL A 395 -25.44 -8.15 -6.88
CA VAL A 395 -25.23 -7.08 -7.85
C VAL A 395 -23.74 -7.00 -8.12
N HIS A 396 -23.34 -7.35 -9.34
CA HIS A 396 -21.97 -7.20 -9.81
C HIS A 396 -21.69 -5.72 -10.10
N ILE A 397 -20.51 -5.27 -9.73
CA ILE A 397 -20.00 -3.94 -10.02
C ILE A 397 -18.84 -4.13 -11.00
N ASP A 398 -19.12 -3.95 -12.28
CA ASP A 398 -18.11 -3.97 -13.34
C ASP A 398 -17.29 -2.68 -13.26
N VAL A 399 -16.17 -2.74 -12.56
CA VAL A 399 -15.37 -1.55 -12.29
C VAL A 399 -14.67 -1.08 -13.57
N SER A 400 -14.30 -2.02 -14.45
CA SER A 400 -13.68 -1.72 -15.74
C SER A 400 -14.60 -0.87 -16.62
N GLU A 401 -15.84 -1.32 -16.82
CA GLU A 401 -16.80 -0.64 -17.69
C GLU A 401 -17.23 0.72 -17.12
N ILE A 402 -17.53 0.79 -15.82
CA ILE A 402 -17.89 2.06 -15.20
C ILE A 402 -16.71 3.05 -15.28
N LEU A 403 -15.49 2.60 -15.01
CA LEU A 403 -14.33 3.48 -15.09
C LEU A 403 -14.12 3.97 -16.54
N ARG A 404 -14.26 3.09 -17.53
CA ARG A 404 -14.20 3.43 -18.97
C ARG A 404 -15.17 4.55 -19.33
N GLU A 405 -16.43 4.45 -18.90
CA GLU A 405 -17.44 5.47 -19.18
C GLU A 405 -17.13 6.80 -18.47
N THR A 406 -16.77 6.74 -17.20
CA THR A 406 -16.61 7.93 -16.35
C THR A 406 -15.39 8.78 -16.69
N VAL A 407 -14.26 8.17 -17.08
CA VAL A 407 -13.00 8.91 -17.34
C VAL A 407 -12.88 9.40 -18.79
N SER A 408 -13.79 9.00 -19.68
CA SER A 408 -13.85 9.50 -21.06
C SER A 408 -13.97 11.03 -21.10
N ALA A 409 -14.81 11.61 -20.24
CA ALA A 409 -14.96 13.06 -20.09
C ALA A 409 -13.69 13.76 -19.55
N ALA A 410 -12.81 13.02 -18.87
CA ALA A 410 -11.51 13.51 -18.40
C ALA A 410 -10.40 13.41 -19.48
N GLY A 411 -10.75 13.05 -20.71
CA GLY A 411 -9.81 12.94 -21.83
C GLY A 411 -9.01 11.65 -21.84
N PHE A 412 -9.58 10.54 -21.37
CA PHE A 412 -8.92 9.23 -21.39
C PHE A 412 -9.72 8.20 -22.17
N ARG A 413 -9.05 7.47 -23.06
CA ARG A 413 -9.62 6.37 -23.81
C ARG A 413 -9.00 5.06 -23.35
N LEU A 414 -9.83 4.09 -23.02
CA LEU A 414 -9.37 2.72 -22.75
C LEU A 414 -8.87 2.08 -24.05
N THR A 415 -7.59 1.70 -24.08
CA THR A 415 -6.95 1.05 -25.25
C THR A 415 -6.74 -0.44 -25.04
N GLN A 416 -6.66 -0.90 -23.78
CA GLN A 416 -6.56 -2.30 -23.43
C GLN A 416 -7.27 -2.56 -22.09
N SER A 417 -8.02 -3.67 -22.00
CA SER A 417 -8.59 -4.20 -20.77
C SER A 417 -8.56 -5.71 -20.83
N ASP A 418 -7.89 -6.33 -19.87
CA ASP A 418 -7.76 -7.78 -19.80
C ASP A 418 -7.68 -8.20 -18.33
N ALA A 419 -8.21 -9.39 -18.02
CA ALA A 419 -8.11 -9.96 -16.68
C ALA A 419 -6.67 -10.40 -16.37
N ILE A 420 -6.13 -9.94 -15.24
CA ILE A 420 -4.84 -10.38 -14.68
C ILE A 420 -5.05 -11.59 -13.77
N ARG A 421 -6.19 -11.65 -13.06
CA ARG A 421 -6.42 -12.66 -12.03
C ARG A 421 -7.92 -12.88 -11.75
N SER A 422 -8.26 -14.09 -11.30
CA SER A 422 -9.49 -14.38 -10.57
C SER A 422 -9.30 -14.21 -9.04
N MET A 423 -10.17 -13.42 -8.43
CA MET A 423 -10.27 -13.14 -7.00
C MET A 423 -11.46 -13.89 -6.40
N ARG A 424 -11.24 -14.53 -5.25
CA ARG A 424 -12.36 -15.10 -4.49
C ARG A 424 -13.21 -13.97 -3.91
N SER A 425 -14.52 -14.02 -4.13
CA SER A 425 -15.48 -13.18 -3.39
C SER A 425 -15.30 -13.41 -1.88
N SER A 426 -15.24 -12.33 -1.10
CA SER A 426 -15.05 -12.49 0.35
C SER A 426 -16.29 -13.12 0.99
N SER A 427 -16.14 -13.78 2.14
CA SER A 427 -17.18 -14.62 2.77
C SER A 427 -18.51 -13.92 3.07
N GLN A 428 -18.57 -12.59 2.98
CA GLN A 428 -19.78 -11.76 3.11
C GLN A 428 -20.56 -11.59 1.80
N HIS A 429 -20.08 -12.12 0.66
CA HIS A 429 -20.59 -11.84 -0.68
C HIS A 429 -21.19 -13.04 -1.43
N GLY A 430 -21.48 -14.16 -0.73
CA GLY A 430 -22.09 -15.35 -1.33
C GLY A 430 -21.12 -16.07 -2.27
N GLY A 431 -20.37 -17.04 -1.72
CA GLY A 431 -19.13 -17.60 -2.29
C GLY A 431 -19.21 -18.45 -3.57
N ASN A 432 -19.96 -18.04 -4.60
CA ASN A 432 -20.14 -18.79 -5.85
C ASN A 432 -19.64 -18.10 -7.13
N LEU A 433 -19.04 -16.90 -7.07
CA LEU A 433 -18.44 -16.25 -8.25
C LEU A 433 -17.00 -15.78 -7.99
N ASP A 434 -16.15 -16.08 -8.96
CA ASP A 434 -14.78 -15.60 -9.13
C ASP A 434 -14.84 -14.18 -9.70
N LEU A 435 -14.48 -13.18 -8.90
CA LEU A 435 -14.41 -11.77 -9.35
C LEU A 435 -13.12 -11.55 -10.13
N SER A 436 -13.15 -10.81 -11.22
CA SER A 436 -11.95 -10.51 -12.00
C SER A 436 -11.19 -9.31 -11.46
N GLU A 437 -9.87 -9.40 -11.49
CA GLU A 437 -8.95 -8.27 -11.39
C GLU A 437 -8.38 -8.00 -12.77
N HIS A 438 -8.46 -6.75 -13.21
CA HIS A 438 -8.16 -6.29 -14.56
C HIS A 438 -6.92 -5.40 -14.58
N CYS A 439 -6.20 -5.44 -15.70
CA CYS A 439 -5.28 -4.39 -16.10
C CYS A 439 -6.00 -3.50 -17.09
N LEU A 440 -6.19 -2.24 -16.74
CA LEU A 440 -6.77 -1.24 -17.63
C LEU A 440 -5.67 -0.30 -18.10
N VAL A 441 -5.55 -0.14 -19.41
CA VAL A 441 -4.61 0.80 -20.03
C VAL A 441 -5.41 1.92 -20.66
N PHE A 442 -5.29 3.12 -20.10
CA PHE A 442 -5.92 4.33 -20.60
C PHE A 442 -4.88 5.21 -21.28
N GLU A 443 -5.16 5.65 -22.49
CA GLU A 443 -4.38 6.66 -23.21
C GLU A 443 -5.04 8.04 -23.06
N ARG A 444 -4.26 9.06 -22.69
CA ARG A 444 -4.71 10.44 -22.66
C ARG A 444 -4.90 10.96 -24.09
N CYS A 445 -6.12 11.39 -24.42
CA CYS A 445 -6.58 11.76 -25.75
C CYS A 445 -6.82 13.26 -25.93
#